data_AF-A0A183DG54-F1
#
_entry.id   AF-A0A183DG54-F1
#
_cell.length_a   1.000
_cell.length_b   1.000
_cell.length_c   1.000
_cell.angle_alpha   90.00
_cell.angle_beta   90.00
_cell.angle_gamma   90.00
#
_symmetry.space_group_name_H-M   'P 1'
#
loop_
_entity.id
_entity.type
_entity.pdbx_description
1 polymer ?
#
loop_
_entity_poly.entity_id
_entity_poly.type
_entity_poly.pdbx_seq_one_letter_code
_entity_poly.pdbx_strand_id
1 'polypeptide(L)'
;MRTEQVPGTFFSHIISQLSPYSIYNISVRAGTDYGELGLPSSKVISLQQYMGNVIPELPLRTPDLEKDRAEQEEQRRRQEQERERERQRIEQERERI
;
A
#
# COMPACT_ATOMS: atom_id res chain seq x y z
N MET A 1 -6.78 11.04 22.77
CA MET A 1 -5.89 10.23 21.91
C MET A 1 -5.74 8.87 22.59
N ARG A 2 -6.12 7.76 21.93
CA ARG A 2 -5.98 6.40 22.46
C ARG A 2 -4.77 5.75 21.76
N THR A 3 -3.86 5.18 22.54
CA THR A 3 -2.65 4.51 22.05
C THR A 3 -2.61 3.12 22.66
N GLU A 4 -2.38 2.11 21.84
CA GLU A 4 -2.23 0.72 22.28
C GLU A 4 -0.88 0.19 21.82
N GLN A 5 -0.13 -0.39 22.75
CA GLN A 5 1.10 -1.09 22.43
C GLN A 5 0.77 -2.56 22.21
N VAL A 6 1.13 -3.07 21.04
CA VAL A 6 0.94 -4.47 20.68
C VAL A 6 2.31 -5.15 20.82
N PRO A 7 2.56 -5.93 21.88
CA PRO A 7 3.86 -6.57 22.08
C PRO A 7 4.08 -7.65 21.02
N GLY A 8 5.30 -7.79 20.49
CA GLY A 8 5.64 -8.82 19.50
C GLY A 8 5.43 -8.41 18.04
N THR A 9 5.55 -9.37 17.12
CA THR A 9 5.49 -9.15 15.66
C THR A 9 4.11 -9.52 15.13
N PHE A 10 3.10 -8.70 15.42
CA PHE A 10 1.73 -8.91 14.93
C PHE A 10 1.44 -8.07 13.71
N PHE A 11 0.96 -8.70 12.63
CA PHE A 11 0.54 -8.00 11.41
C PHE A 11 -0.86 -7.37 11.51
N SER A 12 -1.62 -7.67 12.57
CA SER A 12 -2.96 -7.15 12.79
C SER A 12 -3.29 -7.03 14.29
N HIS A 13 -4.18 -6.09 14.61
CA HIS A 13 -4.72 -5.87 15.94
C HIS A 13 -6.17 -5.38 15.85
N ILE A 14 -7.03 -5.83 16.77
CA ILE A 14 -8.46 -5.50 16.76
C ILE A 14 -8.73 -4.43 17.81
N ILE A 15 -9.16 -3.25 17.35
CA ILE A 15 -9.61 -2.17 18.23
C ILE A 15 -11.12 -2.30 18.43
N SER A 16 -11.52 -2.58 19.67
CA SER A 16 -12.92 -2.78 20.05
C SER A 16 -13.51 -1.55 20.75
N GLN A 17 -14.84 -1.53 20.87
CA GLN A 17 -15.62 -0.50 21.58
C GLN A 17 -15.44 0.91 20.97
N LEU A 18 -15.38 0.98 19.63
CA LEU A 18 -15.42 2.25 18.92
C LEU A 18 -16.86 2.78 18.88
N SER A 19 -16.99 4.10 19.00
CA SER A 19 -18.26 4.77 18.82
C SER A 19 -18.75 4.54 17.39
N PRO A 20 -20.02 4.13 17.21
CA PRO A 20 -20.60 4.03 15.88
C PRO A 20 -20.71 5.42 15.24
N TYR A 21 -20.88 5.48 13.92
CA TYR A 21 -21.07 6.73 13.15
C TYR A 21 -19.95 7.76 13.33
N SER A 22 -18.73 7.28 13.60
CA SER A 22 -17.59 8.13 13.93
C SER A 22 -16.46 7.97 12.91
N ILE A 23 -15.70 9.03 12.72
CA ILE A 23 -14.51 9.04 11.86
C ILE A 23 -13.27 8.94 12.76
N TYR A 24 -12.41 7.98 12.45
CA TYR A 24 -11.18 7.72 13.17
C TYR A 24 -9.97 7.97 12.28
N ASN A 25 -8.97 8.68 12.81
CA ASN A 25 -7.64 8.73 12.22
C ASN A 25 -6.77 7.71 12.96
N ILE A 26 -6.47 6.59 12.29
CA ILE A 26 -5.64 5.53 12.85
C ILE A 26 -4.22 5.74 12.36
N SER A 27 -3.26 5.80 13.29
CA SER A 27 -1.83 5.83 12.98
C SER A 27 -1.12 4.66 13.63
N VAL A 28 -0.35 3.90 12.85
CA VAL A 28 0.45 2.76 13.31
C VAL A 28 1.92 3.13 13.21
N ARG A 29 2.69 2.81 14.25
CA ARG A 29 4.14 2.98 14.30
C ARG A 29 4.77 1.65 14.66
N ALA A 30 5.78 1.23 13.90
CA ALA A 30 6.58 0.06 14.23
C ALA A 30 7.70 0.46 15.19
N GLY A 31 7.91 -0.34 16.23
CA GLY A 31 9.05 -0.22 17.14
C GLY A 31 9.87 -1.51 17.13
N THR A 32 11.16 -1.41 17.40
CA THR A 32 12.02 -2.56 17.72
C THR A 32 12.57 -2.37 19.14
N ASP A 33 13.15 -3.41 19.72
CA ASP A 33 13.78 -3.32 21.05
C ASP A 33 14.96 -2.32 21.08
N TYR A 34 15.48 -1.94 19.91
CA TYR A 34 16.53 -0.95 19.74
C TYR A 34 15.97 0.34 19.12
N GLY A 35 15.64 1.32 19.96
CA GLY A 35 15.52 2.73 19.57
C GLY A 35 14.10 3.29 19.37
N GLU A 36 14.05 4.44 18.69
CA GLU A 36 12.83 5.24 18.46
C GLU A 36 11.83 4.54 17.53
N LEU A 37 10.54 4.86 17.73
CA LEU A 37 9.48 4.39 16.84
C LEU A 37 9.70 4.90 15.41
N GLY A 38 9.50 4.01 14.44
CA GLY A 38 9.51 4.38 13.03
C GLY A 38 8.42 5.40 12.67
N LEU A 39 8.51 5.90 11.43
CA LEU A 39 7.54 6.88 10.92
C LEU A 39 6.11 6.33 11.01
N PRO A 40 5.12 7.15 11.43
CA PRO A 40 3.74 6.73 11.47
C PRO A 40 3.19 6.51 10.06
N SER A 41 2.52 5.38 9.87
CA SER A 41 1.60 5.19 8.75
C SER A 41 0.18 5.48 9.24
N SER A 42 -0.52 6.42 8.61
CA SER A 42 -1.85 6.87 9.05
C SER A 42 -2.92 6.74 7.97
N LYS A 43 -4.13 6.38 8.37
CA LYS A 43 -5.31 6.33 7.50
C LYS A 43 -6.55 6.80 8.25
N VAL A 44 -7.39 7.58 7.57
CA VAL A 44 -8.71 7.98 8.08
C VAL A 44 -9.75 6.95 7.66
N ILE A 45 -10.56 6.48 8.62
CA ILE A 45 -11.59 5.46 8.43
C ILE A 45 -12.91 5.99 9.01
N SER A 46 -14.00 5.81 8.26
CA SER A 46 -15.34 6.17 8.68
C SER A 46 -16.13 4.93 9.08
N LEU A 47 -16.68 4.91 10.29
CA LEU A 47 -17.57 3.84 10.77
C LEU A 47 -19.04 4.25 10.57
N GLN A 48 -19.45 4.48 9.32
CA GLN A 48 -20.86 4.66 8.99
C GLN A 48 -21.53 3.28 8.97
N GLN A 49 -22.53 3.08 9.85
CA GLN A 49 -23.39 1.88 9.94
C GLN A 49 -22.75 0.57 9.51
N TYR A 50 -22.10 -0.13 10.44
CA TYR A 50 -22.14 -1.59 10.40
C TYR A 50 -23.56 -2.03 10.83
N MET A 51 -24.55 -1.78 9.97
CA MET A 51 -25.80 -2.54 9.98
C MET A 51 -25.36 -3.94 9.57
N GLY A 52 -25.47 -4.93 10.49
CA GLY A 52 -24.77 -6.23 10.48
C GLY A 52 -24.97 -7.17 9.28
N ASN A 53 -25.32 -6.67 8.10
CA ASN A 53 -25.57 -7.41 6.87
C ASN A 53 -24.74 -6.92 5.67
N VAL A 54 -23.87 -5.92 5.82
CA VAL A 54 -23.02 -5.43 4.71
C VAL A 54 -21.57 -5.79 5.00
N ILE A 55 -21.11 -6.86 4.36
CA ILE A 55 -19.67 -7.09 4.14
C ILE A 55 -19.18 -5.82 3.43
N PRO A 56 -18.19 -5.07 3.96
CA PRO A 56 -17.61 -3.98 3.19
C PRO A 56 -17.08 -4.61 1.91
N GLU A 57 -17.75 -4.33 0.79
CA GLU A 57 -17.26 -4.76 -0.51
C GLU A 57 -15.80 -4.31 -0.59
N LEU A 58 -14.90 -5.28 -0.75
CA LEU A 58 -13.57 -5.00 -1.27
C LEU A 58 -13.73 -3.96 -2.37
N PRO A 59 -12.92 -2.89 -2.41
CA PRO A 59 -13.15 -1.79 -3.33
C PRO A 59 -13.40 -2.37 -4.73
N LEU A 60 -14.67 -2.30 -5.17
CA LEU A 60 -15.06 -2.75 -6.49
C LEU A 60 -14.13 -2.00 -7.44
N ARG A 61 -13.46 -2.75 -8.34
CA ARG A 61 -12.63 -2.23 -9.42
C ARG A 61 -13.17 -0.88 -9.90
N THR A 62 -12.61 0.21 -9.39
CA THR A 62 -12.99 1.54 -9.87
C THR A 62 -12.20 1.77 -11.15
N PRO A 63 -12.77 2.51 -12.13
CA PRO A 63 -12.08 2.83 -13.38
C PRO A 63 -10.68 3.43 -13.15
N ASP A 64 -10.50 4.15 -12.04
CA ASP A 64 -9.23 4.77 -11.65
C ASP A 64 -8.16 3.73 -11.29
N LEU A 65 -8.51 2.66 -10.58
CA LEU A 65 -7.60 1.56 -10.24
C LEU A 65 -7.17 0.74 -11.47
N GLU A 66 -8.07 0.57 -12.44
CA GLU A 66 -7.73 -0.09 -13.71
C GLU A 66 -6.82 0.78 -14.58
N LYS A 67 -7.04 2.10 -14.56
CA LYS A 67 -6.21 3.08 -15.27
C LYS A 67 -4.78 3.13 -14.72
N ASP A 68 -4.63 3.20 -13.40
CA ASP A 68 -3.31 3.18 -12.74
C ASP A 68 -2.52 1.90 -13.06
N ARG A 69 -3.22 0.75 -13.12
CA ARG A 69 -2.62 -0.54 -13.44
C ARG A 69 -2.21 -0.63 -14.92
N ALA A 70 -3.03 -0.12 -15.83
CA ALA A 70 -2.73 -0.07 -17.26
C ALA A 70 -1.51 0.85 -17.54
N GLU A 71 -1.46 2.02 -16.90
CA GLU A 71 -0.33 2.95 -17.00
C GLU A 71 0.97 2.33 -16.46
N GLN A 72 0.90 1.59 -15.35
CA GLN A 72 2.05 0.85 -14.81
C GLN A 72 2.56 -0.24 -15.75
N GLU A 73 1.66 -0.99 -16.38
CA GLU A 73 2.03 -2.06 -17.31
C GLU A 73 2.64 -1.49 -18.59
N GLU A 74 2.13 -0.36 -19.09
CA GLU A 74 2.70 0.34 -20.24
C GLU A 74 4.08 0.92 -19.92
N GLN A 75 4.27 1.54 -18.75
CA GLN A 75 5.59 2.02 -18.30
C GLN A 75 6.60 0.87 -18.21
N ARG A 76 6.20 -0.28 -17.65
CA ARG A 76 7.06 -1.47 -17.59
C ARG A 76 7.48 -1.96 -18.97
N ARG A 77 6.53 -2.05 -19.92
CA ARG A 77 6.83 -2.45 -21.29
C ARG A 77 7.78 -1.49 -22.00
N ARG A 78 7.59 -0.18 -21.82
CA ARG A 78 8.49 0.84 -22.39
C ARG A 78 9.91 0.71 -21.81
N GLN A 79 10.01 0.52 -20.50
CA GLN A 79 11.30 0.38 -19.83
C GLN A 79 12.04 -0.91 -20.23
N GLU A 80 11.31 -2.00 -20.48
CA GLU A 80 11.88 -3.26 -20.95
C GLU A 80 12.40 -3.15 -22.39
N GLN A 81 11.63 -2.52 -23.29
CA GLN A 81 12.07 -2.25 -24.67
C GLN A 81 13.31 -1.33 -24.70
N GLU A 82 13.38 -0.34 -23.82
CA GLU A 82 14.51 0.57 -23.76
C GLU A 82 15.78 -0.15 -23.30
N ARG A 83 15.67 -1.01 -22.28
CA ARG A 83 16.77 -1.89 -21.84
C ARG A 83 17.21 -2.87 -22.92
N GLU A 84 16.27 -3.42 -23.69
CA GLU A 84 16.58 -4.34 -24.77
C GLU A 84 17.31 -3.65 -25.92
N ARG A 85 16.89 -2.43 -26.29
CA ARG A 85 17.60 -1.59 -27.27
C ARG A 85 19.00 -1.20 -26.80
N GLU A 86 19.15 -0.87 -25.54
CA GLU A 86 20.45 -0.56 -24.94
C GLU A 86 21.38 -1.79 -24.98
N ARG A 87 20.86 -2.97 -24.64
CA ARG A 87 21.61 -4.23 -24.76
C ARG A 87 22.06 -4.51 -26.19
N GLN A 88 21.17 -4.34 -27.17
CA GLN A 88 21.51 -4.51 -28.59
C GLN A 88 22.56 -3.51 -29.06
N ARG A 89 22.51 -2.25 -28.59
CA ARG A 89 23.54 -1.26 -28.91
C ARG A 89 24.91 -1.66 -28.37
N ILE A 90 24.97 -2.09 -27.11
CA ILE A 90 26.21 -2.53 -26.47
C ILE A 90 26.77 -3.78 -27.17
N GLU A 91 25.91 -4.71 -27.58
CA GLU A 91 26.31 -5.91 -28.33
C GLU A 91 26.85 -5.55 -29.72
N GLN A 92 26.18 -4.68 -30.47
CA GLN A 92 26.68 -4.20 -31.77
C GLN A 92 28.00 -3.42 -31.67
N GLU A 93 28.20 -2.66 -30.59
CA GLU A 93 29.46 -1.96 -30.33
C GLU A 93 30.59 -2.94 -30.01
N ARG A 94 30.28 -4.01 -29.26
CA ARG A 94 31.23 -5.10 -28.96
C ARG A 94 31.63 -5.92 -30.18
N GLU A 95 30.74 -6.11 -31.14
CA GLU A 95 31.04 -6.85 -32.39
C GLU A 95 31.85 -6.03 -33.41
N ARG A 96 32.01 -4.71 -33.21
CA ARG A 96 32.78 -3.82 -34.10
C ARG A 96 34.25 -3.63 -33.69
N ILE A 97 34.70 -4.29 -32.64
CA ILE A 97 36.10 -4.29 -32.14
C ILE A 97 36.71 -5.67 -32.41
#